data_AF-A0A1F9EPP6-F1
#
_entry.id   AF-A0A1F9EPP6-F1
#
_cell.length_a   1.000
_cell.length_b   1.000
_cell.length_c   1.000
_cell.angle_alpha   90.00
_cell.angle_beta   90.00
_cell.angle_gamma   90.00
#
_symmetry.space_group_name_H-M   'P 1'
#
loop_
_entity.id
_entity.type
_entity.pdbx_description
1 polymer ?
#
loop_
_entity_poly.entity_id
_entity_poly.type
_entity_poly.pdbx_seq_one_letter_code
_entity_poly.pdbx_strand_id
1 'polypeptide(L)'
;ADGPESFSVVDIFKSTSIDEMKHAEKLAERIAYLGGVPVQKPSPARRGGTVKAMVKDDLAAENGAIERYRKHIKLCADLGDSTTRLMLEEILAEEEEHADTWGKYLSAKK
;
A
#
# COMPACT_ATOMS: atom_id res chain seq x y z
N ALA A 1 -20.79 1.71 -11.99
CA ALA A 1 -19.82 0.98 -12.81
C ALA A 1 -20.38 -0.42 -12.87
N ASP A 2 -21.12 -0.74 -13.92
CA ASP A 2 -22.17 -1.75 -13.82
C ASP A 2 -21.78 -2.95 -14.67
N GLY A 3 -21.48 -4.06 -13.99
CA GLY A 3 -21.15 -5.33 -14.62
C GLY A 3 -20.65 -6.37 -13.61
N PRO A 4 -20.74 -7.68 -13.92
CA PRO A 4 -20.25 -8.77 -13.07
C PRO A 4 -18.79 -8.61 -12.62
N GLU A 5 -17.97 -7.95 -13.44
CA GLU A 5 -16.56 -7.68 -13.17
C GLU A 5 -16.30 -6.64 -12.07
N SER A 6 -17.30 -5.80 -11.77
CA SER A 6 -17.21 -4.82 -10.69
C SER A 6 -17.22 -5.50 -9.32
N PHE A 7 -17.89 -6.65 -9.18
CA PHE A 7 -17.99 -7.32 -7.89
C PHE A 7 -16.64 -7.88 -7.43
N SER A 8 -15.86 -8.50 -8.33
CA SER A 8 -14.56 -9.06 -7.94
C SER A 8 -13.50 -8.00 -7.65
N VAL A 9 -13.52 -6.88 -8.38
CA VAL A 9 -12.53 -5.80 -8.17
C VAL A 9 -12.87 -4.97 -6.93
N VAL A 10 -14.15 -4.79 -6.61
CA VAL A 10 -14.59 -4.08 -5.39
C VAL A 10 -14.10 -4.81 -4.15
N ASP A 11 -14.14 -6.15 -4.12
CA ASP A 11 -13.63 -6.92 -2.99
C ASP A 11 -12.12 -6.75 -2.82
N ILE A 12 -11.35 -6.75 -3.92
CA ILE A 12 -9.89 -6.49 -3.89
C ILE A 12 -9.63 -5.08 -3.35
N PHE A 13 -10.30 -4.05 -3.89
CA PHE A 13 -10.16 -2.67 -3.40
C PHE A 13 -10.47 -2.57 -1.91
N LYS A 14 -11.54 -3.24 -1.46
CA LYS A 14 -11.96 -3.23 -0.07
C LYS A 14 -10.91 -3.89 0.82
N SER A 15 -10.42 -5.10 0.48
CA SER A 15 -9.41 -5.78 1.28
C SER A 15 -8.12 -4.97 1.36
N THR A 16 -7.60 -4.52 0.21
CA THR A 16 -6.39 -3.69 0.16
C THR A 16 -6.56 -2.42 1.00
N SER A 17 -7.70 -1.72 0.90
CA SER A 17 -7.92 -0.51 1.72
C SER A 17 -7.89 -0.76 3.23
N ILE A 18 -8.35 -1.94 3.68
CA ILE A 18 -8.32 -2.32 5.09
C ILE A 18 -6.89 -2.62 5.53
N ASP A 19 -6.10 -3.27 4.68
CA ASP A 19 -4.70 -3.57 4.96
C ASP A 19 -3.87 -2.28 5.01
N GLU A 20 -4.10 -1.34 4.08
CA GLU A 20 -3.48 -0.01 4.11
C GLU A 20 -3.83 0.79 5.37
N MET A 21 -5.05 0.65 5.91
CA MET A 21 -5.41 1.28 7.18
C MET A 21 -4.62 0.69 8.35
N LYS A 22 -4.36 -0.63 8.35
CA LYS A 22 -3.51 -1.28 9.37
C LYS A 22 -2.04 -0.85 9.21
N HIS A 23 -1.54 -0.71 7.99
CA HIS A 23 -0.20 -0.17 7.73
C HIS A 23 -0.07 1.24 8.32
N ALA A 24 -1.04 2.11 8.04
CA ALA A 24 -1.07 3.47 8.56
C ALA A 24 -1.10 3.51 10.09
N GLU A 25 -1.87 2.63 10.74
CA GLU A 25 -1.91 2.49 12.20
C GLU A 25 -0.55 2.06 12.77
N LYS A 26 0.04 0.96 12.26
CA LYS A 26 1.37 0.47 12.67
C LYS A 26 2.42 1.58 12.56
N LEU A 27 2.43 2.31 11.44
CA LEU A 27 3.35 3.43 11.21
C LEU A 27 3.11 4.57 12.19
N ALA A 28 1.86 4.94 12.44
CA ALA A 28 1.52 6.03 13.36
C ALA A 28 1.94 5.72 14.80
N GLU A 29 1.68 4.50 15.27
CA GLU A 29 2.12 4.01 16.58
C GLU A 29 3.64 4.02 16.69
N ARG A 30 4.34 3.56 15.65
CA ARG A 30 5.81 3.54 15.65
C ARG A 30 6.41 4.94 15.66
N ILE A 31 5.84 5.87 14.90
CA ILE A 31 6.26 7.28 14.91
C ILE A 31 6.06 7.89 16.30
N ALA A 32 4.90 7.66 16.93
CA ALA A 32 4.63 8.16 18.28
C ALA A 32 5.59 7.57 19.32
N TYR A 33 5.88 6.27 19.23
CA TYR A 33 6.85 5.59 20.11
C TYR A 33 8.26 6.22 20.02
N LEU A 34 8.68 6.64 18.82
CA LEU A 34 9.96 7.32 18.60
C LEU A 34 9.95 8.82 18.98
N GLY A 35 8.86 9.31 19.59
CA GLY A 35 8.70 10.71 20.02
C GLY A 35 8.28 11.67 18.90
N GLY A 36 7.89 11.16 17.73
CA GLY A 36 7.38 11.95 16.62
C GLY A 36 5.88 12.22 16.70
N VAL A 37 5.37 13.03 15.76
CA VAL A 37 3.94 13.29 15.59
C VAL A 37 3.48 12.72 14.25
N PRO A 38 2.59 11.71 14.23
CA PRO A 38 2.13 11.10 12.98
C PRO A 38 1.25 12.06 12.17
N VAL A 39 1.31 11.91 10.84
CA VAL A 39 0.48 12.69 9.91
C VAL A 39 -0.95 12.11 9.88
N GLN A 40 -1.95 12.98 9.91
CA GLN A 40 -3.37 12.59 9.98
C GLN A 40 -4.09 12.73 8.62
N LYS A 41 -3.43 13.36 7.63
CA LYS A 41 -4.04 13.70 6.34
C LYS A 41 -3.54 12.76 5.24
N PRO A 42 -4.43 11.98 4.60
CA PRO A 42 -4.05 11.14 3.47
C PRO A 42 -3.67 11.99 2.24
N SER A 43 -2.87 11.40 1.37
CA SER A 43 -2.55 11.99 0.06
C SER A 43 -3.80 12.07 -0.82
N PRO A 44 -3.88 13.04 -1.76
CA PRO A 44 -5.01 13.14 -2.66
C PRO A 44 -5.18 11.86 -3.51
N ALA A 45 -6.36 11.27 -3.47
CA ALA A 45 -6.72 10.17 -4.36
C ALA A 45 -7.12 10.71 -5.76
N ARG A 46 -6.73 9.99 -6.81
CA ARG A 46 -7.24 10.22 -8.17
C ARG A 46 -8.72 9.82 -8.20
N ARG A 47 -9.57 10.63 -8.83
CA ARG A 47 -11.02 10.41 -8.89
C ARG A 47 -11.50 10.39 -10.35
N GLY A 48 -12.42 9.48 -10.65
CA GLY A 48 -12.98 9.30 -12.00
C GLY A 48 -12.18 8.32 -12.85
N GLY A 49 -12.60 8.13 -14.10
CA GLY A 49 -11.99 7.18 -15.03
C GLY A 49 -12.69 5.81 -15.08
N THR A 50 -12.05 4.86 -15.75
CA THR A 50 -12.53 3.47 -15.88
C THR A 50 -11.96 2.60 -14.76
N VAL A 51 -12.58 1.45 -14.49
CA VAL A 51 -12.04 0.46 -13.52
C VAL A 51 -10.59 0.09 -13.85
N LYS A 52 -10.26 -0.05 -15.15
CA LYS A 52 -8.89 -0.31 -15.61
C LYS A 52 -7.93 0.84 -15.32
N ALA A 53 -8.39 2.09 -15.35
CA ALA A 53 -7.59 3.24 -14.96
C ALA A 53 -7.35 3.25 -13.43
N MET A 54 -8.40 2.99 -12.64
CA MET A 54 -8.29 2.88 -11.18
C MET A 54 -7.26 1.82 -10.78
N VAL A 55 -7.38 0.59 -11.28
CA VAL A 55 -6.43 -0.50 -10.96
C VAL A 55 -4.98 -0.17 -11.38
N LYS A 56 -4.78 0.60 -12.45
CA LYS A 56 -3.44 1.07 -12.83
C LYS A 56 -2.91 2.14 -11.88
N ASP A 57 -3.79 3.01 -11.39
CA ASP A 57 -3.42 4.05 -10.43
C ASP A 57 -3.01 3.41 -9.09
N ASP A 58 -3.76 2.41 -8.60
CA ASP A 58 -3.42 1.64 -7.39
C ASP A 58 -2.12 0.85 -7.58
N LEU A 59 -1.94 0.13 -8.69
CA LEU A 59 -0.65 -0.52 -8.98
C LEU A 59 0.53 0.47 -8.98
N ALA A 60 0.33 1.69 -9.49
CA ALA A 60 1.36 2.72 -9.43
C ALA A 60 1.61 3.22 -8.00
N ALA A 61 0.58 3.28 -7.15
CA ALA A 61 0.70 3.61 -5.74
C ALA A 61 1.52 2.55 -4.99
N GLU A 62 1.22 1.25 -5.18
CA GLU A 62 1.94 0.14 -4.54
C GLU A 62 3.42 0.16 -4.93
N ASN A 63 3.72 0.32 -6.22
CA ASN A 63 5.12 0.39 -6.68
C ASN A 63 5.88 1.57 -6.04
N GLY A 64 5.21 2.71 -5.89
CA GLY A 64 5.77 3.85 -5.19
C GLY A 64 5.98 3.58 -3.69
N ALA A 65 5.08 2.84 -3.05
CA ALA A 65 5.18 2.45 -1.65
C ALA A 65 6.34 1.47 -1.43
N ILE A 66 6.44 0.42 -2.24
CA ILE A 66 7.55 -0.55 -2.29
C ILE A 66 8.90 0.15 -2.36
N GLU A 67 9.06 1.11 -3.28
CA GLU A 67 10.31 1.88 -3.40
C GLU A 67 10.63 2.67 -2.13
N ARG A 68 9.61 3.26 -1.48
CA ARG A 68 9.79 4.00 -0.23
C ARG A 68 10.15 3.04 0.91
N TYR A 69 9.45 1.92 1.08
CA TYR A 69 9.74 0.97 2.14
C TYR A 69 11.15 0.42 2.03
N ARG A 70 11.61 0.01 0.84
CA ARG A 70 13.00 -0.45 0.63
C ARG A 70 14.04 0.59 1.07
N LYS A 71 13.81 1.88 0.80
CA LYS A 71 14.69 2.97 1.25
C LYS A 71 14.69 3.12 2.77
N HIS A 72 13.51 3.05 3.41
CA HIS A 72 13.40 3.16 4.86
C HIS A 72 13.96 1.94 5.60
N ILE A 73 13.76 0.73 5.07
CA ILE A 73 14.36 -0.51 5.59
C ILE A 73 15.88 -0.39 5.63
N LYS A 74 16.48 0.10 4.54
CA LYS A 74 17.93 0.38 4.49
C LYS A 74 18.33 1.40 5.55
N LEU A 75 17.60 2.51 5.69
CA LEU A 75 17.87 3.52 6.71
C LEU A 75 17.80 2.94 8.13
N CYS A 76 16.77 2.15 8.45
CA CYS A 76 16.63 1.50 9.75
C CYS A 76 17.77 0.52 10.02
N ALA A 77 18.23 -0.22 9.01
CA ALA A 77 19.42 -1.07 9.13
C ALA A 77 20.68 -0.24 9.44
N ASP A 78 20.89 0.87 8.72
CA ASP A 78 22.05 1.75 8.91
C ASP A 78 22.02 2.44 10.29
N LEU A 79 20.84 2.69 10.87
CA LEU A 79 20.64 3.26 12.21
C LEU A 79 20.59 2.22 13.34
N GLY A 80 20.63 0.92 13.03
CA GLY A 80 20.51 -0.15 14.02
C GLY A 80 19.10 -0.35 14.60
N ASP A 81 18.07 0.27 14.02
CA ASP A 81 16.67 0.14 14.45
C ASP A 81 16.05 -1.15 13.90
N SER A 82 16.34 -2.25 14.57
CA SER A 82 15.91 -3.60 14.12
C SER A 82 14.39 -3.78 14.20
N THR A 83 13.72 -3.14 15.15
CA THR A 83 12.26 -3.27 15.32
C THR A 83 11.50 -2.53 14.23
N THR A 84 11.88 -1.28 13.91
CA THR A 84 11.25 -0.58 12.78
C THR A 84 11.57 -1.29 11.47
N ARG A 85 12.81 -1.77 11.30
CA ARG A 85 13.19 -2.50 10.09
C ARG A 85 12.28 -3.70 9.83
N LEU A 86 12.11 -4.58 10.84
CA LEU A 86 11.25 -5.76 10.72
C LEU A 86 9.80 -5.38 10.37
N MET A 87 9.24 -4.39 11.07
CA MET A 87 7.89 -3.89 10.80
C MET A 87 7.74 -3.40 9.35
N LEU A 88 8.74 -2.69 8.81
CA LEU A 88 8.71 -2.21 7.43
C LEU A 88 8.92 -3.34 6.41
N GLU A 89 9.68 -4.39 6.75
CA GLU A 89 9.85 -5.59 5.91
C GLU A 89 8.52 -6.37 5.80
N GLU A 90 7.75 -6.47 6.89
CA GLU A 90 6.41 -7.07 6.88
C GLU A 90 5.45 -6.27 5.99
N ILE A 91 5.39 -4.95 6.17
CA ILE A 91 4.55 -4.08 5.32
C ILE A 91 4.99 -4.19 3.85
N LEU A 92 6.30 -4.19 3.56
CA LEU A 92 6.81 -4.35 2.20
C LEU A 92 6.31 -5.64 1.55
N ALA A 93 6.25 -6.75 2.28
CA ALA A 93 5.75 -8.01 1.74
C ALA A 93 4.25 -7.93 1.38
N GLU A 94 3.42 -7.33 2.25
CA GLU A 94 2.00 -7.10 1.98
C GLU A 94 1.81 -6.22 0.71
N GLU A 95 2.63 -5.18 0.55
CA GLU A 95 2.58 -4.26 -0.60
C GLU A 95 3.02 -4.92 -1.92
N GLU A 96 3.99 -5.83 -1.86
CA GLU A 96 4.39 -6.66 -3.01
C GLU A 96 3.27 -7.63 -3.43
N GLU A 97 2.51 -8.18 -2.48
CA GLU A 97 1.32 -9.00 -2.75
C GLU A 97 0.17 -8.17 -3.35
N HIS A 98 -0.05 -6.95 -2.86
CA HIS A 98 -1.01 -6.02 -3.45
C HIS A 98 -0.66 -5.71 -4.92
N ALA A 99 0.61 -5.36 -5.19
CA ALA A 99 1.09 -5.08 -6.54
C ALA A 99 0.93 -6.27 -7.50
N ASP A 100 1.26 -7.48 -7.05
CA ASP A 100 1.06 -8.71 -7.82
C ASP A 100 -0.43 -8.96 -8.12
N THR A 101 -1.31 -8.76 -7.13
CA THR A 101 -2.76 -8.89 -7.30
C THR A 101 -3.30 -7.95 -8.37
N TRP A 102 -2.90 -6.66 -8.35
CA TRP A 102 -3.28 -5.69 -9.37
C TRP A 102 -2.69 -6.02 -10.75
N GLY A 103 -1.43 -6.48 -10.79
CA GLY A 103 -0.77 -6.92 -12.02
C GLY A 103 -1.48 -8.11 -12.68
N LYS A 104 -1.91 -9.09 -11.88
CA LYS A 104 -2.71 -10.25 -12.33
C LYS A 104 -4.07 -9.83 -12.86
N TYR A 105 -4.76 -8.93 -12.16
CA TYR A 105 -6.05 -8.39 -12.62
C TYR A 105 -5.93 -7.74 -14.01
N LEU A 106 -4.91 -6.90 -14.22
CA LEU A 106 -4.67 -6.25 -15.50
C LEU A 106 -4.29 -7.21 -16.63
N SER A 107 -3.59 -8.30 -16.29
CA SER A 107 -3.12 -9.30 -17.26
C SER A 107 -4.23 -10.27 -17.67
N ALA A 108 -5.11 -10.67 -16.75
CA ALA A 108 -6.27 -11.51 -17.02
C ALA A 108 -7.35 -10.82 -17.86
N LYS A 109 -7.27 -9.49 -18.00
CA LYS A 109 -8.22 -8.63 -18.73
C LYS A 109 -7.60 -7.98 -19.97
N LYS A 110 -6.59 -8.62 -20.56
CA LYS A 110 -6.05 -8.26 -21.89
C LYS A 110 -6.90 -8.84 -23.01
#